data_AF-T0UMX4-F1
#
_entry.id   AF-T0UMX4-F1
#
_cell.length_a   1.000
_cell.length_b   1.000
_cell.length_c   1.000
_cell.angle_alpha   90.00
_cell.angle_beta   90.00
_cell.angle_gamma   90.00
#
_symmetry.space_group_name_H-M   'P 1'
#
loop_
_entity.id
_entity.type
_entity.pdbx_description
1 polymer ?
#
loop_
_entity_poly.entity_id
_entity_poly.type
_entity_poly.pdbx_seq_one_letter_code
_entity_poly.pdbx_strand_id
1 'polypeptide(L)' 'MTLDLIKIRRHLHQIPEIGLEEFKTQAYLLERIAEMTAGKDFVEQRTWRTGILVF' A
#
# COMPACT_ATOMS: atom_id res chain seq x y z
N MET A 1 7.98 13.71 -7.53
CA MET A 1 8.96 12.62 -7.36
C MET A 1 8.51 11.45 -8.21
N THR A 2 9.42 10.81 -8.94
CA THR A 2 9.11 9.62 -9.73
C THR A 2 9.00 8.42 -8.80
N LEU A 3 7.97 7.59 -8.99
CA LEU A 3 7.75 6.38 -8.19
C LEU A 3 8.84 5.35 -8.49
N ASP A 4 9.64 4.97 -7.49
CA ASP A 4 10.65 3.92 -7.64
C ASP A 4 10.04 2.54 -7.29
N LEU A 5 9.51 1.88 -8.33
CA LEU A 5 8.89 0.57 -8.21
C LEU A 5 9.89 -0.54 -7.81
N ILE A 6 11.17 -0.40 -8.16
CA ILE A 6 12.21 -1.38 -7.78
C ILE A 6 12.45 -1.29 -6.27
N LYS A 7 12.54 -0.09 -5.72
CA LYS A 7 12.68 0.12 -4.28
C LYS A 7 11.46 -0.39 -3.52
N ILE A 8 10.24 -0.10 -3.99
CA ILE A 8 9.00 -0.61 -3.39
C ILE A 8 8.99 -2.13 -3.38
N ARG A 9 9.28 -2.79 -4.51
CA ARG A 9 9.36 -4.25 -4.58
C ARG A 9 10.36 -4.82 -3.58
N ARG A 10 11.55 -4.22 -3.47
CA ARG A 10 12.59 -4.65 -2.52
C ARG A 10 12.11 -4.54 -1.07
N HIS A 11 11.48 -3.43 -0.70
CA HIS A 11 10.91 -3.28 0.66
C HIS A 11 9.85 -4.34 0.95
N LEU A 12 8.91 -4.57 0.01
CA LEU A 12 7.87 -5.60 0.17
C LEU A 12 8.48 -7.00 0.33
N HIS A 13 9.56 -7.33 -0.38
CA HIS A 13 10.26 -8.61 -0.22
C HIS A 13 10.94 -8.79 1.15
N GLN A 14 11.14 -7.71 1.93
CA GLN A 14 11.67 -7.80 3.29
C GLN A 14 10.58 -8.00 4.34
N ILE A 15 9.30 -8.06 3.96
CA ILE A 15 8.16 -8.19 4.85
C ILE A 15 7.48 -9.54 4.59
N PRO A 16 8.01 -10.66 5.13
CA PRO A 16 7.33 -11.95 5.03
C PRO A 16 6.15 -11.98 6.01
N GLU A 17 4.94 -12.16 5.50
CA GLU A 17 3.71 -12.31 6.28
C GLU A 17 2.88 -13.47 5.74
N ILE A 18 2.05 -14.06 6.61
CA ILE A 18 1.13 -15.12 6.21
C ILE A 18 -0.02 -14.51 5.41
N GLY A 19 -0.53 -15.26 4.43
CA GLY A 19 -1.70 -14.85 3.67
C GLY A 19 -2.90 -14.57 4.57
N LEU A 20 -3.62 -13.46 4.33
CA LEU A 20 -4.71 -12.92 5.15
C LEU A 20 -4.30 -12.35 6.52
N GLU A 21 -2.99 -12.28 6.81
CA GLU A 21 -2.40 -11.69 8.03
C GLU A 21 -1.30 -10.66 7.68
N GLU A 22 -1.39 -10.01 6.53
CA GLU A 22 -0.39 -9.07 6.00
C GLU A 22 -0.49 -7.66 6.61
N PHE A 23 -0.41 -7.54 7.93
CA PHE A 23 -0.62 -6.26 8.64
C PHE A 23 0.43 -5.20 8.30
N LYS A 24 1.72 -5.56 8.26
CA LYS A 24 2.82 -4.63 7.96
C LYS A 24 2.85 -4.27 6.49
N THR A 25 2.60 -5.25 5.62
CA THR A 25 2.50 -5.05 4.18
C THR A 25 1.34 -4.13 3.86
N GLN A 26 0.17 -4.33 4.48
CA GLN A 26 -0.98 -3.44 4.31
C GLN A 26 -0.64 -2.01 4.75
N ALA A 27 -0.08 -1.83 5.95
CA ALA A 27 0.28 -0.50 6.45
C ALA A 27 1.28 0.22 5.52
N TYR A 28 2.30 -0.51 5.04
CA TYR A 28 3.26 0.02 4.07
C TYR A 28 2.57 0.44 2.76
N LEU A 29 1.68 -0.37 2.21
CA LEU A 29 0.98 -0.05 0.97
C LEU A 29 0.03 1.13 1.14
N LEU A 30 -0.70 1.23 2.25
CA LEU A 30 -1.57 2.37 2.55
C LEU A 30 -0.78 3.69 2.59
N GLU A 31 0.41 3.71 3.20
CA GLU A 31 1.31 4.87 3.19
C GLU A 31 1.63 5.29 1.75
N ARG A 32 2.03 4.34 0.88
CA ARG A 32 2.39 4.65 -0.51
C ARG A 32 1.20 5.07 -1.36
N ILE A 33 0.05 4.46 -1.14
CA ILE A 33 -1.19 4.85 -1.83
C ILE A 33 -1.60 6.26 -1.41
N ALA A 34 -1.51 6.61 -0.12
CA ALA A 34 -1.78 7.97 0.36
C ALA A 34 -0.83 9.00 -0.27
N GLU A 35 0.47 8.73 -0.34
CA GLU A 35 1.43 9.59 -1.02
C GLU A 35 1.09 9.78 -2.52
N MET A 36 0.68 8.71 -3.20
CA MET A 36 0.33 8.74 -4.62
C MET A 36 -0.99 9.46 -4.90
N THR A 37 -1.92 9.42 -3.96
CA THR A 37 -3.29 9.95 -4.11
C THR A 37 -3.44 11.33 -3.49
N ALA A 38 -2.41 11.85 -2.82
CA ALA A 38 -2.39 13.21 -2.28
C ALA A 38 -2.84 14.25 -3.33
N GLY A 39 -3.84 15.05 -2.98
CA GLY A 39 -4.45 16.06 -3.85
C GLY A 39 -5.37 15.52 -4.95
N LYS A 40 -5.75 14.23 -4.90
CA LYS A 40 -6.74 13.63 -5.80
C LYS A 40 -8.03 13.34 -5.04
N ASP A 41 -8.88 14.35 -4.91
CA ASP A 41 -10.11 14.28 -4.10
C ASP A 41 -11.15 13.28 -4.63
N PHE A 42 -10.98 12.80 -5.86
CA PHE A 42 -11.84 11.79 -6.47
C PHE A 42 -11.47 10.34 -6.06
N VAL A 43 -10.34 10.14 -5.38
CA VAL A 43 -9.89 8.80 -4.98
C VAL A 43 -10.51 8.42 -3.64
N GLU A 44 -11.18 7.29 -3.58
CA GLU A 44 -11.71 6.71 -2.34
C GLU A 44 -10.88 5.48 -1.94
N GLN A 45 -10.52 5.39 -0.65
CA GLN A 45 -9.81 4.24 -0.10
C GLN A 45 -10.64 3.58 0.99
N ARG A 46 -10.77 2.26 0.94
CA ARG A 46 -11.39 1.45 2.00
C ARG A 46 -10.50 0.28 2.35
N THR A 47 -10.58 -0.17 3.60
CA THR A 47 -9.88 -1.37 4.07
C THR A 47 -10.89 -2.45 4.46
N TRP A 48 -10.51 -3.71 4.28
CA TRP A 48 -11.25 -4.85 4.78
C TRP A 48 -10.27 -5.91 5.30
N ARG A 49 -10.19 -6.06 6.62
CA ARG A 49 -9.10 -6.82 7.28
C ARG A 49 -7.74 -6.30 6.77
N THR A 50 -6.89 -7.15 6.20
CA THR A 50 -5.61 -6.78 5.57
C THR A 50 -5.74 -6.35 4.09
N GLY A 51 -6.94 -6.45 3.50
CA GLY A 51 -7.23 -6.01 2.14
C GLY A 51 -7.35 -4.49 1.99
N ILE A 52 -6.98 -3.98 0.81
CA ILE A 52 -7.07 -2.57 0.42
C ILE A 52 -7.92 -2.47 -0.84
N LEU A 53 -8.92 -1.58 -0.83
CA LEU A 53 -9.71 -1.21 -2.00
C LEU A 53 -9.46 0.26 -2.31
N VAL A 54 -9.21 0.56 -3.59
CA VAL A 54 -9.00 1.91 -4.11
C VAL A 54 -9.95 2.10 -5.29
N PHE A 55 -10.75 3.16 -5.24
CA PHE A 55 -11.74 3.52 -6.26
C PHE A 55 -11.44 4.90 -6.82
#